data_AF-A0A967WMW1-F1
#
_entry.id   AF-A0A967WMW1-F1
#
_cell.length_a   1.000
_cell.length_b   1.000
_cell.length_c   1.000
_cell.angle_alpha   90.00
_cell.angle_beta   90.00
_cell.angle_gamma   90.00
#
_symmetry.space_group_name_H-M   'P 1'
#
loop_
_entity.id
_entity.type
_entity.pdbx_description
1 polymer ?
#
loop_
_entity_poly.entity_id
_entity_poly.type
_entity_poly.pdbx_seq_one_letter_code
_entity_poly.pdbx_strand_id
1 'polypeptide(L)'
;MAQIQYNYMDTGIQATTDGLVYAHSKGIAVVIMEPIKGGQLANPPAEALEIMRASGIDRTPVDWALQFLWNRPEVAVVLSGMGNQQMVDENCASAARSGIDSLTPEEEDAIARLAEVYRSKILVPCTACEYCMPCPAGVNIPQNFAILNNVSLESNWLMRWRVRRSYRKLAGSKEEVDKENPNGNASICIDCGKCLEKCPQEINIPVELEKVHAILGRRGKISEYYPET
;
A
#
# COMPACT_ATOMS: atom_id res chain seq x y z
N MET A 1 19.40 14.09 1.87
CA MET A 1 17.94 13.92 2.10
C MET A 1 17.46 12.80 1.20
N ALA A 2 16.57 11.94 1.71
CA ALA A 2 15.91 10.89 0.93
C ALA A 2 14.40 11.01 1.09
N GLN A 3 13.64 10.66 0.07
CA GLN A 3 12.18 10.63 0.11
C GLN A 3 11.70 9.20 -0.10
N ILE A 4 10.82 8.73 0.79
CA ILE A 4 10.31 7.34 0.77
C ILE A 4 8.80 7.33 1.01
N GLN A 5 8.13 6.28 0.54
CA GLN A 5 6.77 5.95 0.95
C GLN A 5 6.82 5.16 2.26
N TYR A 6 6.09 5.61 3.27
CA TYR A 6 6.05 4.92 4.56
C TYR A 6 4.78 5.31 5.34
N ASN A 7 4.11 4.31 5.91
CA ASN A 7 2.96 4.44 6.79
C ASN A 7 2.80 3.12 7.57
N TYR A 8 1.88 3.04 8.53
CA TYR A 8 1.77 1.84 9.38
C TYR A 8 1.30 0.58 8.62
N MET A 9 0.70 0.71 7.44
CA MET A 9 0.38 -0.43 6.56
C MET A 9 1.63 -0.89 5.77
N ASP A 10 2.46 0.05 5.31
CA ASP A 10 3.51 -0.18 4.33
C ASP A 10 4.93 -0.20 4.92
N THR A 11 5.10 -0.77 6.11
CA THR A 11 6.42 -0.81 6.78
C THR A 11 7.42 -1.73 6.07
N GLY A 12 6.96 -2.62 5.20
CA GLY A 12 7.77 -3.57 4.43
C GLY A 12 7.84 -3.30 2.92
N ILE A 13 7.38 -2.14 2.45
CA ILE A 13 7.32 -1.80 1.02
C ILE A 13 8.35 -0.70 0.69
N GLN A 14 8.93 -0.76 -0.52
CA GLN A 14 9.97 0.15 -1.01
C GLN A 14 11.22 0.20 -0.12
N ALA A 15 11.36 1.25 0.71
CA ALA A 15 12.53 1.45 1.57
C ALA A 15 12.46 0.63 2.86
N THR A 16 11.24 0.23 3.28
CA THR A 16 10.97 -0.49 4.53
C THR A 16 11.41 0.25 5.80
N THR A 17 11.10 -0.29 6.97
CA THR A 17 11.62 0.22 8.26
C THR A 17 13.15 0.18 8.30
N ASP A 18 13.78 -0.85 7.73
CA ASP A 18 15.24 -1.00 7.74
C ASP A 18 15.93 0.12 6.95
N GLY A 19 15.38 0.50 5.79
CA GLY A 19 15.90 1.60 5.00
C GLY A 19 15.69 2.96 5.67
N LEU A 20 14.56 3.16 6.36
CA LEU A 20 14.31 4.35 7.16
C LEU A 20 15.34 4.50 8.29
N VAL A 21 15.55 3.44 9.09
CA VAL A 21 16.52 3.39 10.18
C VAL A 21 17.95 3.57 9.66
N TYR A 22 18.29 2.89 8.56
CA TYR A 22 19.61 3.03 7.96
C TYR A 22 19.90 4.45 7.48
N ALA A 23 18.96 5.09 6.78
CA ALA A 23 19.12 6.48 6.33
C ALA A 23 19.33 7.44 7.52
N HIS A 24 18.53 7.29 8.58
CA HIS A 24 18.70 8.08 9.80
C HIS A 24 20.08 7.86 10.44
N SER A 25 20.55 6.61 10.53
CA SER A 25 21.89 6.29 11.07
C SER A 25 23.05 6.93 10.28
N LYS A 26 22.80 7.33 9.02
CA LYS A 26 23.75 8.06 8.17
C LYS A 26 23.59 9.58 8.20
N GLY A 27 22.73 10.10 9.08
CA GLY A 27 22.42 11.53 9.15
C GLY A 27 21.64 12.04 7.94
N ILE A 28 20.98 11.14 7.18
CA ILE A 28 20.17 11.52 6.03
C ILE A 28 18.76 11.84 6.51
N ALA A 29 18.35 13.10 6.38
CA ALA A 29 16.96 13.49 6.63
C ALA A 29 16.00 12.75 5.70
N VAL A 30 14.99 12.07 6.27
CA VAL A 30 14.01 11.29 5.52
C VAL A 30 12.67 12.04 5.47
N VAL A 31 12.19 12.27 4.25
CA VAL A 31 10.89 12.88 3.95
C VAL A 31 9.89 11.76 3.61
N ILE A 32 8.78 11.71 4.32
CA ILE A 32 7.75 10.69 4.14
C ILE A 32 6.71 11.17 3.13
N MET A 33 6.55 10.40 2.06
CA MET A 33 5.45 10.46 1.11
C MET A 33 4.40 9.39 1.42
N GLU A 34 3.20 9.60 0.90
CA GLU A 34 2.06 8.68 1.07
C GLU A 34 1.74 8.34 2.55
N PRO A 35 1.75 9.32 3.48
CA PRO A 35 1.55 9.03 4.91
C PRO A 35 0.15 8.48 5.22
N ILE A 36 -0.82 8.76 4.33
CA ILE A 36 -2.23 8.33 4.44
C ILE A 36 -2.61 7.42 3.26
N LYS A 37 -1.62 6.94 2.48
CA LYS A 37 -1.78 6.01 1.35
C LYS A 37 -2.93 6.41 0.39
N GLY A 38 -2.82 7.58 -0.24
CA GLY A 38 -3.85 8.10 -1.14
C GLY A 38 -5.22 8.35 -0.51
N GLY A 39 -5.31 8.45 0.82
CA GLY A 39 -6.56 8.62 1.57
C GLY A 39 -7.19 7.32 2.07
N GLN A 40 -6.57 6.15 1.81
CA GLN A 40 -7.05 4.86 2.30
C GLN A 40 -7.03 4.80 3.84
N LEU A 41 -6.03 5.41 4.48
CA LEU A 41 -5.95 5.45 5.95
C LEU A 41 -6.90 6.49 6.57
N ALA A 42 -7.43 7.43 5.77
CA ALA A 42 -8.46 8.37 6.20
C ALA A 42 -9.85 7.73 6.23
N ASN A 43 -10.05 6.65 5.48
CA ASN A 43 -11.33 5.93 5.37
C ASN A 43 -11.11 4.43 5.67
N PRO A 44 -10.74 4.08 6.92
CA PRO A 44 -10.45 2.71 7.30
C PRO A 44 -11.66 1.77 7.17
N PRO A 45 -11.44 0.45 7.01
CA PRO A 45 -12.50 -0.55 7.09
C PRO A 45 -13.13 -0.59 8.50
N ALA A 46 -14.33 -1.17 8.61
CA ALA A 46 -15.10 -1.17 9.86
C ALA A 46 -14.32 -1.80 11.02
N GLU A 47 -13.59 -2.88 10.75
CA GLU A 47 -12.77 -3.60 11.72
C GLU A 47 -11.67 -2.70 12.32
N ALA A 48 -11.07 -1.83 11.51
CA ALA A 48 -10.10 -0.85 11.97
C ALA A 48 -10.75 0.28 12.79
N LEU A 49 -11.95 0.74 12.40
CA LEU A 49 -12.72 1.71 13.20
C LEU A 49 -13.09 1.16 14.59
N GLU A 50 -13.42 -0.13 14.69
CA GLU A 50 -13.70 -0.76 15.99
C GLU A 50 -12.44 -0.81 16.87
N ILE A 51 -11.25 -1.05 16.31
CA ILE A 51 -9.98 -0.96 17.07
C ILE A 51 -9.78 0.46 17.61
N MET A 52 -9.97 1.48 16.76
CA MET A 52 -9.86 2.88 17.19
C MET A 52 -10.88 3.24 18.27
N ARG A 53 -12.11 2.72 18.20
CA ARG A 53 -13.12 2.97 19.23
C ARG A 53 -12.80 2.24 20.54
N ALA A 54 -12.36 0.99 20.45
CA ALA A 54 -12.06 0.15 21.60
C ALA A 54 -10.80 0.61 22.38
N SER A 55 -9.90 1.37 21.75
CA SER A 55 -8.75 1.96 22.45
C SER A 55 -9.17 3.04 23.46
N GLY A 56 -10.36 3.65 23.30
CA GLY A 56 -10.84 4.75 24.14
C GLY A 56 -10.11 6.07 23.90
N ILE A 57 -9.30 6.15 22.84
CA ILE A 57 -8.44 7.30 22.53
C ILE A 57 -9.10 8.12 21.43
N ASP A 58 -9.36 9.40 21.73
CA ASP A 58 -10.03 10.32 20.80
C ASP A 58 -9.06 10.84 19.73
N ARG A 59 -8.95 10.07 18.65
CA ARG A 59 -8.13 10.40 17.47
C ARG A 59 -8.90 10.07 16.20
N THR A 60 -8.78 10.92 15.19
CA THR A 60 -9.30 10.61 13.85
C THR A 60 -8.41 9.57 13.15
N PRO A 61 -8.90 8.85 12.13
CA PRO A 61 -8.06 7.93 11.37
C PRO A 61 -6.81 8.57 10.75
N VAL A 62 -6.94 9.84 10.34
CA VAL A 62 -5.82 10.65 9.84
C VAL A 62 -4.80 10.93 10.94
N ASP A 63 -5.27 11.31 12.13
CA ASP A 63 -4.40 11.57 13.27
C ASP A 63 -3.58 10.32 13.65
N TRP A 64 -4.21 9.14 13.71
CA TRP A 64 -3.50 7.86 13.92
C TRP A 64 -2.36 7.64 12.91
N ALA A 65 -2.63 7.88 11.62
CA ALA A 65 -1.64 7.69 10.56
C ALA A 65 -0.45 8.65 10.66
N LEU A 66 -0.72 9.92 10.97
CA LEU A 66 0.33 10.93 11.08
C LEU A 66 1.16 10.76 12.36
N GLN A 67 0.52 10.39 13.46
CA GLN A 67 1.18 10.28 14.76
C GLN A 67 2.08 9.05 14.82
N PHE A 68 1.71 7.96 14.15
CA PHE A 68 2.63 6.84 13.89
C PHE A 68 3.97 7.31 13.27
N LEU A 69 3.91 8.25 12.32
CA LEU A 69 5.11 8.75 11.64
C LEU A 69 5.91 9.70 12.53
N TRP A 70 5.24 10.62 13.21
CA TRP A 70 5.91 11.61 14.05
C TRP A 70 6.50 11.02 15.34
N ASN A 71 5.96 9.90 15.82
CA ASN A 71 6.52 9.14 16.95
C ASN A 71 7.97 8.69 16.69
N ARG A 72 8.42 8.69 15.43
CA ARG A 72 9.70 8.11 15.02
C ARG A 72 10.80 9.16 14.91
N PRO A 73 11.98 8.96 15.55
CA PRO A 73 13.12 9.87 15.39
C PRO A 73 13.70 9.88 13.97
N GLU A 74 13.43 8.84 13.17
CA GLU A 74 13.93 8.75 11.80
C GLU A 74 13.22 9.68 10.82
N VAL A 75 12.01 10.13 11.14
CA VAL A 75 11.15 10.91 10.25
C VAL A 75 11.45 12.40 10.43
N ALA A 76 11.94 13.04 9.37
CA ALA A 76 12.25 14.47 9.40
C ALA A 76 11.05 15.35 8.96
N VAL A 77 10.32 14.92 7.93
CA VAL A 77 9.18 15.66 7.36
C VAL A 77 8.11 14.67 6.89
N VAL A 78 6.84 15.00 7.10
CA VAL A 78 5.69 14.23 6.58
C VAL A 78 4.94 15.08 5.55
N LEU A 79 4.76 14.55 4.33
CA LEU A 79 4.05 15.23 3.25
C LEU A 79 2.60 14.73 3.16
N SER A 80 1.68 15.41 3.85
CA SER A 80 0.24 15.09 3.76
C SER A 80 -0.44 15.89 2.64
N GLY A 81 -1.05 15.20 1.67
CA GLY A 81 -1.93 15.83 0.69
C GLY A 81 -3.27 16.22 1.31
N MET A 82 -3.78 17.41 1.00
CA MET A 82 -5.03 17.96 1.55
C MET A 82 -5.85 18.59 0.43
N GLY A 83 -7.16 18.33 0.41
CA GLY A 83 -8.05 18.78 -0.66
C GLY A 83 -8.85 20.05 -0.35
N ASN A 84 -8.91 20.47 0.91
CA ASN A 84 -9.68 21.62 1.36
C ASN A 84 -9.10 22.21 2.66
N GLN A 85 -9.59 23.39 3.07
CA GLN A 85 -9.10 24.11 4.25
C GLN A 85 -9.31 23.33 5.55
N GLN A 86 -10.44 22.64 5.71
CA GLN A 86 -10.72 21.86 6.91
C GLN A 86 -9.63 20.80 7.16
N MET A 87 -9.21 20.07 6.12
CA MET A 87 -8.12 19.10 6.23
C MET A 87 -6.79 19.75 6.61
N VAL A 88 -6.53 20.99 6.16
CA VAL A 88 -5.35 21.76 6.56
C VAL A 88 -5.38 22.07 8.04
N ASP A 89 -6.51 22.56 8.54
CA ASP A 89 -6.68 22.93 9.94
C ASP A 89 -6.55 21.70 10.85
N GLU A 90 -7.17 20.57 10.47
CA GLU A 90 -7.09 19.30 11.18
C GLU A 90 -5.66 18.74 11.22
N ASN A 91 -4.95 18.76 10.09
CA ASN A 91 -3.57 18.29 10.03
C ASN A 91 -2.61 19.18 10.82
N CYS A 92 -2.77 20.51 10.77
CA CYS A 92 -1.99 21.45 11.57
C CYS A 92 -2.23 21.23 13.07
N ALA A 93 -3.48 21.02 13.48
CA ALA A 93 -3.81 20.70 14.86
C ALA A 93 -3.20 19.36 15.32
N SER A 94 -3.18 18.34 14.46
CA SER A 94 -2.50 17.07 14.72
C SER A 94 -0.98 17.27 14.86
N ALA A 95 -0.36 18.00 13.93
CA ALA A 95 1.08 18.31 13.96
C ALA A 95 1.49 19.06 15.23
N ALA A 96 0.64 19.95 15.73
CA ALA A 96 0.90 20.68 16.98
C ALA A 96 0.99 19.77 18.22
N ARG A 97 0.44 18.54 18.17
CA ARG A 97 0.52 17.52 19.24
C ARG A 97 1.58 16.45 18.99
N SER A 98 2.31 16.56 17.88
CA SER A 98 3.28 15.55 17.47
C SER A 98 4.56 15.58 18.32
N GLY A 99 5.26 14.45 18.41
CA GLY A 99 6.56 14.35 19.05
C GLY A 99 7.19 12.98 18.83
N ILE A 100 8.51 12.90 18.97
CA ILE A 100 9.23 11.63 19.01
C ILE A 100 8.92 10.95 20.34
N ASP A 101 8.70 9.63 20.30
CA ASP A 101 8.35 8.82 21.47
C ASP A 101 7.15 9.40 22.25
N SER A 102 6.19 10.02 21.53
CA SER A 102 5.02 10.66 22.12
C SER A 102 3.82 9.75 22.27
N LEU A 103 3.83 8.57 21.64
CA LEU A 103 2.76 7.58 21.74
C LEU A 103 2.93 6.71 22.99
N THR A 104 1.82 6.39 23.65
CA THR A 104 1.84 5.41 24.75
C THR A 104 1.94 3.98 24.23
N PRO A 105 2.34 2.99 25.06
CA PRO A 105 2.33 1.59 24.66
C PRO A 105 0.97 1.09 24.16
N GLU A 106 -0.13 1.62 24.72
CA GLU A 106 -1.49 1.29 24.28
C GLU A 106 -1.81 1.87 22.90
N GLU A 107 -1.29 3.06 22.58
CA GLU A 107 -1.41 3.67 21.25
C GLU A 107 -0.59 2.89 20.21
N GLU A 108 0.61 2.45 20.56
CA GLU A 108 1.44 1.63 19.69
C GLU A 108 0.81 0.26 19.42
N ASP A 109 0.22 -0.38 20.45
CA ASP A 109 -0.54 -1.63 20.28
C ASP A 109 -1.76 -1.43 19.36
N ALA A 110 -2.51 -0.34 19.56
CA ALA A 110 -3.64 -0.01 18.68
C ALA A 110 -3.18 0.14 17.22
N ILE A 111 -2.07 0.85 16.96
CA ILE A 111 -1.51 0.99 15.62
C ILE A 111 -1.04 -0.36 15.05
N ALA A 112 -0.41 -1.20 15.86
CA ALA A 112 0.02 -2.53 15.42
C ALA A 112 -1.17 -3.40 14.99
N ARG A 113 -2.27 -3.35 15.74
CA ARG A 113 -3.53 -4.03 15.40
C ARG A 113 -4.20 -3.43 14.16
N LEU A 114 -4.17 -2.11 14.00
CA LEU A 114 -4.64 -1.45 12.78
C LEU A 114 -3.86 -1.95 11.56
N ALA A 115 -2.53 -1.98 11.64
CA ALA A 115 -1.68 -2.48 10.58
C ALA A 115 -2.03 -3.93 10.22
N GLU A 116 -2.33 -4.78 11.21
CA GLU A 116 -2.71 -6.17 10.98
C GLU A 116 -4.04 -6.32 10.23
N VAL A 117 -5.05 -5.50 10.53
CA VAL A 117 -6.31 -5.47 9.78
C VAL A 117 -6.07 -5.16 8.30
N TYR A 118 -5.12 -4.28 8.01
CA TYR A 118 -4.79 -3.95 6.63
C TYR A 118 -3.95 -5.04 5.95
N ARG A 119 -2.97 -5.63 6.65
CA ARG A 119 -2.18 -6.76 6.14
C ARG A 119 -3.04 -7.96 5.80
N SER A 120 -4.04 -8.30 6.63
CA SER A 120 -4.95 -9.42 6.35
C SER A 120 -5.81 -9.21 5.11
N LYS A 121 -5.97 -7.96 4.64
CA LYS A 121 -6.67 -7.62 3.40
C LYS A 121 -5.76 -7.57 2.18
N ILE A 122 -4.44 -7.66 2.35
CA ILE A 122 -3.47 -7.81 1.25
C ILE A 122 -3.55 -9.24 0.71
N LEU A 123 -3.89 -9.38 -0.57
CA LEU A 123 -4.06 -10.69 -1.21
C LEU A 123 -2.72 -11.25 -1.72
N VAL A 124 -1.88 -10.38 -2.29
CA VAL A 124 -0.56 -10.74 -2.82
C VAL A 124 0.50 -9.93 -2.05
N PRO A 125 1.45 -10.57 -1.34
CA PRO A 125 2.46 -9.88 -0.52
C PRO A 125 3.60 -9.26 -1.36
N CYS A 126 3.25 -8.58 -2.45
CA CYS A 126 4.20 -7.91 -3.33
C CYS A 126 4.68 -6.58 -2.71
N THR A 127 6.00 -6.40 -2.62
CA THR A 127 6.65 -5.18 -2.12
C THR A 127 6.99 -4.17 -3.22
N ALA A 128 6.59 -4.44 -4.45
CA ALA A 128 6.88 -3.62 -5.63
C ALA A 128 8.38 -3.32 -5.84
N CYS A 129 9.27 -4.25 -5.46
CA CYS A 129 10.73 -4.11 -5.63
C CYS A 129 11.24 -4.15 -7.09
N GLU A 130 10.35 -4.45 -8.04
CA GLU A 130 10.64 -4.52 -9.48
C GLU A 130 11.71 -5.55 -9.92
N TYR A 131 12.20 -6.43 -9.04
CA TYR A 131 13.20 -7.44 -9.44
C TYR A 131 12.69 -8.41 -10.51
N CYS A 132 11.39 -8.64 -10.55
CA CYS A 132 10.73 -9.43 -11.59
C CYS A 132 10.63 -8.73 -12.95
N MET A 133 11.01 -7.45 -13.04
CA MET A 133 10.94 -6.61 -14.24
C MET A 133 12.29 -6.50 -14.97
N PRO A 134 12.29 -6.24 -16.29
CA PRO A 134 11.12 -6.31 -17.17
C PRO A 134 10.66 -7.75 -17.39
N CYS A 135 9.35 -7.96 -17.44
CA CYS A 135 8.78 -9.25 -17.85
C CYS A 135 8.97 -9.44 -19.37
N PRO A 136 9.45 -10.61 -19.85
CA PRO A 136 9.66 -10.85 -21.29
C PRO A 136 8.36 -10.81 -22.12
N ALA A 137 7.21 -11.03 -21.47
CA ALA A 137 5.90 -10.91 -22.11
C ALA A 137 5.35 -9.47 -22.09
N GLY A 138 6.01 -8.54 -21.38
CA GLY A 138 5.58 -7.14 -21.27
C GLY A 138 4.60 -6.85 -20.11
N VAL A 139 4.32 -7.84 -19.25
CA VAL A 139 3.43 -7.65 -18.09
C VAL A 139 4.10 -6.74 -17.05
N ASN A 140 3.37 -5.71 -16.59
CA ASN A 140 3.77 -4.92 -15.42
C ASN A 140 3.35 -5.65 -14.13
N ILE A 141 4.18 -6.59 -13.67
CA ILE A 141 3.85 -7.48 -12.55
C ILE A 141 3.50 -6.69 -11.28
N PRO A 142 4.32 -5.72 -10.81
CA PRO A 142 4.02 -4.95 -9.60
C PRO A 142 2.69 -4.19 -9.70
N GLN A 143 2.41 -3.56 -10.84
CA GLN A 143 1.19 -2.78 -11.02
C GLN A 143 -0.07 -3.65 -11.01
N ASN A 144 -0.01 -4.86 -11.60
CA ASN A 144 -1.12 -5.81 -11.57
C ASN A 144 -1.46 -6.24 -10.13
N PHE A 145 -0.46 -6.57 -9.32
CA PHE A 145 -0.67 -6.91 -7.90
C PHE A 145 -1.13 -5.72 -7.07
N ALA A 146 -0.59 -4.52 -7.32
CA ALA A 146 -1.02 -3.30 -6.65
C ALA A 146 -2.52 -3.00 -6.90
N ILE A 147 -2.99 -3.17 -8.14
CA ILE A 147 -4.41 -2.96 -8.46
C ILE A 147 -5.28 -3.99 -7.73
N LEU A 148 -4.90 -5.27 -7.72
CA LEU A 148 -5.67 -6.31 -7.02
C LEU A 148 -5.76 -6.05 -5.52
N ASN A 149 -4.62 -5.76 -4.87
CA ASN A 149 -4.58 -5.44 -3.44
C ASN A 149 -5.43 -4.21 -3.12
N ASN A 150 -5.34 -3.15 -3.93
CA ASN A 150 -6.17 -1.95 -3.75
C ASN A 150 -7.67 -2.25 -3.90
N VAL A 151 -8.08 -3.17 -4.76
CA VAL A 151 -9.50 -3.59 -4.85
C VAL A 151 -9.94 -4.34 -3.59
N SER A 152 -9.05 -5.14 -2.99
CA SER A 152 -9.32 -5.88 -1.75
C SER A 152 -9.47 -4.94 -0.55
N LEU A 153 -8.63 -3.91 -0.46
CA LEU A 153 -8.63 -2.93 0.62
C LEU A 153 -9.88 -2.02 0.61
N GLU A 154 -10.45 -1.75 -0.56
CA GLU A 154 -11.56 -0.83 -0.71
C GLU A 154 -12.89 -1.44 -0.30
N SER A 155 -13.60 -0.84 0.66
CA SER A 155 -14.95 -1.26 1.08
C SER A 155 -16.06 -0.59 0.27
N ASN A 156 -15.79 0.56 -0.34
CA ASN A 156 -16.78 1.31 -1.11
C ASN A 156 -16.90 0.78 -2.55
N TRP A 157 -18.14 0.47 -2.98
CA TRP A 157 -18.41 -0.01 -4.35
C TRP A 157 -17.90 0.93 -5.45
N LEU A 158 -18.11 2.24 -5.32
CA LEU A 158 -17.68 3.23 -6.31
C LEU A 158 -16.16 3.29 -6.40
N MET A 159 -15.46 3.23 -5.25
CA MET A 159 -14.00 3.21 -5.23
C MET A 159 -13.44 1.91 -5.79
N ARG A 160 -14.00 0.76 -5.40
CA ARG A 160 -13.68 -0.54 -6.03
C ARG A 160 -13.85 -0.51 -7.54
N TRP A 161 -14.93 0.10 -8.04
CA TRP A 161 -15.15 0.25 -9.47
C TRP A 161 -14.10 1.14 -10.14
N ARG A 162 -13.70 2.26 -9.50
CA ARG A 162 -12.64 3.15 -9.98
C ARG A 162 -11.29 2.44 -10.04
N VAL A 163 -10.91 1.71 -8.98
CA VAL A 163 -9.66 0.96 -8.94
C VAL A 163 -9.64 -0.14 -10.01
N ARG A 164 -10.75 -0.89 -10.19
CA ARG A 164 -10.90 -1.87 -11.28
C ARG A 164 -10.76 -1.26 -12.66
N ARG A 165 -11.14 0.02 -12.86
CA ARG A 165 -10.95 0.73 -14.13
C ARG A 165 -9.47 0.94 -14.45
N SER A 166 -8.59 1.02 -13.45
CA SER A 166 -7.14 1.14 -13.67
C SER A 166 -6.55 -0.08 -14.37
N TYR A 167 -7.06 -1.29 -14.10
CA TYR A 167 -6.65 -2.51 -14.83
C TYR A 167 -6.97 -2.42 -16.32
N ARG A 168 -8.12 -1.84 -16.70
CA ARG A 168 -8.52 -1.66 -18.10
C ARG A 168 -7.67 -0.62 -18.86
N LYS A 169 -6.86 0.17 -18.17
CA LYS A 169 -5.92 1.11 -18.79
C LYS A 169 -4.58 0.47 -19.15
N LEU A 170 -4.30 -0.73 -18.63
CA LEU A 170 -3.11 -1.48 -18.94
C LEU A 170 -3.26 -2.17 -20.31
N ALA A 171 -2.15 -2.34 -21.02
CA ALA A 171 -2.14 -2.98 -22.34
C ALA A 171 -2.69 -4.41 -22.24
N GLY A 172 -3.61 -4.76 -23.13
CA GLY A 172 -4.28 -6.07 -23.16
C GLY A 172 -3.66 -7.07 -24.11
N SER A 173 -2.84 -6.58 -25.05
CA SER A 173 -2.09 -7.41 -25.98
C SER A 173 -0.63 -6.96 -26.05
N LYS A 174 0.23 -7.81 -26.62
CA LYS A 174 1.66 -7.54 -26.73
C LYS A 174 1.96 -6.35 -27.65
N GLU A 175 1.09 -6.09 -28.63
CA GLU A 175 1.22 -4.98 -29.58
C GLU A 175 0.94 -3.63 -28.93
N GLU A 176 0.09 -3.61 -27.88
CA GLU A 176 -0.26 -2.42 -27.11
C GLU A 176 0.76 -2.09 -26.01
N VAL A 177 1.66 -3.04 -25.68
CA VAL A 177 2.67 -2.83 -24.63
C VAL A 177 3.65 -1.75 -25.04
N ASP A 178 3.84 -0.78 -24.16
CA ASP A 178 4.87 0.23 -24.29
C ASP A 178 6.26 -0.43 -24.25
N LYS A 179 7.06 -0.15 -25.29
CA LYS A 179 8.38 -0.75 -25.50
C LYS A 179 9.43 -0.24 -24.53
N GLU A 180 9.26 0.99 -24.04
CA GLU A 180 10.20 1.66 -23.14
C GLU A 180 9.79 1.46 -21.68
N ASN A 181 8.48 1.42 -21.41
CA ASN A 181 7.93 1.24 -20.07
C ASN A 181 6.83 0.17 -20.02
N PRO A 182 7.16 -1.12 -19.83
CA PRO A 182 6.19 -2.22 -19.88
C PRO A 182 4.96 -1.96 -18.99
N ASN A 183 3.79 -1.87 -19.62
CA ASN A 183 2.50 -1.53 -19.03
C ASN A 183 1.43 -2.62 -19.26
N GLY A 184 1.85 -3.85 -19.56
CA GLY A 184 0.98 -4.98 -19.87
C GLY A 184 0.18 -5.47 -18.66
N ASN A 185 -1.07 -5.86 -18.89
CA ASN A 185 -1.95 -6.45 -17.89
C ASN A 185 -1.71 -7.96 -17.76
N ALA A 186 -2.25 -8.57 -16.71
CA ALA A 186 -2.02 -9.98 -16.37
C ALA A 186 -2.44 -10.98 -17.47
N SER A 187 -3.32 -10.63 -18.41
CA SER A 187 -3.75 -11.49 -19.53
C SER A 187 -2.62 -11.83 -20.51
N ILE A 188 -1.55 -11.05 -20.53
CA ILE A 188 -0.40 -11.26 -21.43
C ILE A 188 0.59 -12.27 -20.83
N CYS A 189 0.43 -12.65 -19.55
CA CYS A 189 1.30 -13.64 -18.92
C CYS A 189 1.25 -14.97 -19.68
N ILE A 190 2.43 -15.50 -20.03
CA ILE A 190 2.59 -16.78 -20.73
C ILE A 190 3.13 -17.89 -19.83
N ASP A 191 3.12 -17.68 -18.51
CA ASP A 191 3.61 -18.62 -17.51
C ASP A 191 5.04 -19.16 -17.79
N CYS A 192 5.98 -18.25 -18.10
CA CYS A 192 7.35 -18.64 -18.44
C CYS A 192 8.26 -18.92 -17.22
N GLY A 193 7.79 -18.70 -15.99
CA GLY A 193 8.53 -18.94 -14.75
C GLY A 193 9.72 -18.02 -14.44
N LYS A 194 10.22 -17.20 -15.38
CA LYS A 194 11.45 -16.38 -15.20
C LYS A 194 11.41 -15.37 -14.04
N CYS A 195 10.22 -15.03 -13.56
CA CYS A 195 10.03 -14.11 -12.44
C CYS A 195 10.16 -14.78 -11.07
N LEU A 196 10.04 -16.12 -10.98
CA LEU A 196 10.02 -16.87 -9.72
C LEU A 196 11.34 -16.71 -8.96
N GLU A 197 12.47 -16.99 -9.62
CA GLU A 197 13.82 -16.89 -9.02
C GLU A 197 14.20 -15.45 -8.63
N LYS A 198 13.51 -14.45 -9.19
CA LYS A 198 13.78 -13.04 -8.91
C LYS A 198 12.94 -12.47 -7.77
N CYS A 199 11.89 -13.18 -7.34
CA CYS A 199 10.98 -12.67 -6.33
C CYS A 199 11.53 -12.93 -4.93
N PRO A 200 11.96 -11.89 -4.17
CA PRO A 200 12.48 -12.09 -2.82
C PRO A 200 11.37 -12.47 -1.82
N GLN A 201 10.10 -12.40 -2.22
CA GLN A 201 8.94 -12.77 -1.42
C GLN A 201 8.42 -14.18 -1.76
N GLU A 202 9.15 -14.91 -2.63
CA GLU A 202 8.82 -16.28 -3.05
C GLU A 202 7.38 -16.43 -3.61
N ILE A 203 6.83 -15.34 -4.16
CA ILE A 203 5.49 -15.33 -4.74
C ILE A 203 5.50 -16.20 -5.99
N ASN A 204 4.52 -17.11 -6.10
CA ASN A 204 4.24 -17.80 -7.35
C ASN A 204 3.56 -16.83 -8.34
N ILE A 205 4.36 -15.93 -8.92
CA ILE A 205 3.89 -14.80 -9.72
C ILE A 205 2.95 -15.21 -10.85
N PRO A 206 3.22 -16.26 -11.66
CA PRO A 206 2.30 -16.66 -12.72
C PRO A 206 0.91 -17.07 -12.22
N VAL A 207 0.84 -17.86 -11.14
CA VAL A 207 -0.43 -18.26 -10.50
C VAL A 207 -1.18 -17.04 -10.00
N GLU A 208 -0.49 -16.12 -9.32
CA GLU A 208 -1.13 -14.89 -8.82
C GLU A 208 -1.61 -13.98 -9.96
N LEU A 209 -0.87 -13.89 -11.08
CA LEU A 209 -1.31 -13.14 -12.26
C LEU A 209 -2.55 -13.78 -12.91
N GLU A 210 -2.65 -15.11 -12.93
CA GLU A 210 -3.87 -15.77 -13.41
C GLU A 210 -5.09 -15.36 -12.56
N LYS A 211 -4.95 -15.37 -11.23
CA LYS A 211 -6.00 -14.88 -10.32
C LYS A 211 -6.33 -13.40 -10.57
N VAL A 212 -5.31 -12.56 -10.75
CA VAL A 212 -5.50 -11.13 -11.10
C VAL A 212 -6.36 -11.00 -12.36
N HIS A 213 -6.02 -11.73 -13.44
CA HIS A 213 -6.78 -11.67 -14.67
C HIS A 213 -8.22 -12.19 -14.50
N ALA A 214 -8.39 -13.26 -13.74
CA ALA A 214 -9.71 -13.80 -13.43
C ALA A 214 -10.59 -12.80 -12.67
N ILE A 215 -10.05 -12.14 -11.65
CA ILE A 215 -10.79 -11.19 -10.81
C ILE A 215 -11.01 -9.87 -11.53
N LEU A 216 -9.97 -9.26 -12.11
CA LEU A 216 -10.03 -7.90 -12.66
C LEU A 216 -10.45 -7.87 -14.13
N GLY A 217 -9.95 -8.81 -14.95
CA GLY A 217 -10.27 -8.92 -16.37
C GLY A 217 -11.61 -9.60 -16.62
N ARG A 218 -11.83 -10.78 -16.02
CA ARG A 218 -13.07 -11.57 -16.18
C ARG A 218 -14.15 -11.28 -15.15
N ARG A 219 -13.92 -10.34 -14.24
CA ARG A 219 -14.85 -9.89 -13.18
C ARG A 219 -15.24 -11.00 -12.19
N GLY A 220 -14.36 -11.98 -11.95
CA GLY A 220 -14.52 -12.97 -10.90
C GLY A 220 -14.60 -12.35 -9.50
N LYS A 221 -15.18 -13.10 -8.55
CA LYS A 221 -15.24 -12.69 -7.15
C LYS A 221 -13.93 -13.02 -6.47
N ILE A 222 -13.43 -12.11 -5.61
CA ILE A 222 -12.17 -12.34 -4.87
C ILE A 222 -12.24 -13.63 -4.05
N SER A 223 -13.37 -13.88 -3.39
CA SER A 223 -13.61 -15.06 -2.54
C SER A 223 -13.52 -16.41 -3.26
N GLU A 224 -13.58 -16.43 -4.60
CA GLU A 224 -13.40 -17.67 -5.39
C GLU A 224 -11.93 -18.06 -5.54
N TYR A 225 -11.00 -17.10 -5.38
CA TYR A 225 -9.56 -17.29 -5.58
C TYR A 225 -8.74 -17.06 -4.30
N TYR A 226 -9.32 -16.35 -3.33
CA TYR A 226 -8.79 -16.09 -2.00
C TYR A 226 -9.91 -16.32 -0.98
N PRO A 227 -10.17 -17.59 -0.59
CA PRO A 227 -11.14 -17.88 0.45
C PRO A 227 -10.68 -17.27 1.78
N GLU A 228 -11.60 -16.67 2.52
CA GLU A 228 -11.34 -16.26 3.91
C GLU A 228 -11.05 -17.53 4.73
N THR A 229 -9.86 -17.62 5.32
CA THR A 229 -9.49 -18.67 6.28
C THR A 229 -10.05 -18.38 7.66
#